data_AF-A0A3P3R9U0-F1
#
_entry.id   AF-A0A3P3R9U0-F1
#
_cell.length_a   1.000
_cell.length_b   1.000
_cell.length_c   1.000
_cell.angle_alpha   90.00
_cell.angle_beta   90.00
_cell.angle_gamma   90.00
#
_symmetry.space_group_name_H-M   'P 1'
#
loop_
_entity.id
_entity.type
_entity.pdbx_description
1 polymer ?
#
loop_
_entity_poly.entity_id
_entity_poly.type
_entity_poly.pdbx_seq_one_letter_code
_entity_poly.pdbx_strand_id
1 'polypeptide(L)'
;MSSTQDTGNHGAMSQLRAAVINHLPDSVLLNVATGGVLLFVTGWLLDVGFNEGVWAAIFAAWGIGLMLAGVGSYGAIWWRR
;
A
#
# COMPACT_ATOMS: atom_id res chain seq x y z
N MET A 1 -1.12 -25.89 -47.45
CA MET A 1 -1.99 -25.17 -46.48
C MET A 1 -1.37 -25.34 -45.11
N SER A 2 -0.61 -24.34 -44.64
CA SER A 2 -0.03 -24.32 -43.30
C SER A 2 -0.65 -23.18 -42.54
N SER A 3 -1.54 -23.51 -41.61
CA SER A 3 -2.16 -22.58 -40.68
C SER A 3 -1.20 -22.37 -39.51
N THR A 4 -0.44 -21.29 -39.57
CA THR A 4 0.33 -20.81 -38.41
C THR A 4 -0.68 -20.25 -37.41
N GLN A 5 -1.02 -21.03 -36.38
CA GLN A 5 -1.89 -20.61 -35.29
C GLN A 5 -1.20 -19.53 -34.46
N ASP A 6 -1.55 -18.28 -34.74
CA ASP A 6 -1.27 -17.10 -33.93
C ASP A 6 -2.10 -17.18 -32.63
N THR A 7 -1.59 -17.91 -31.64
CA THR A 7 -2.23 -18.10 -30.31
C THR A 7 -1.43 -17.47 -29.17
N GLY A 8 -0.31 -16.80 -29.46
CA GLY A 8 0.62 -16.29 -28.44
C GLY A 8 0.20 -14.99 -27.74
N ASN A 9 -0.67 -14.17 -28.35
CA ASN A 9 -0.82 -12.78 -27.90
C ASN A 9 -1.94 -12.56 -26.85
N HIS A 10 -2.93 -13.45 -26.75
CA HIS A 10 -4.08 -13.26 -25.82
C HIS A 10 -3.78 -13.75 -24.40
N GLY A 11 -2.91 -14.75 -24.24
CA GLY A 11 -2.44 -15.25 -22.94
C GLY A 11 -1.44 -14.30 -22.26
N ALA A 12 -0.57 -13.66 -23.04
CA ALA A 12 0.45 -12.76 -22.50
C ALA A 12 -0.15 -11.52 -21.84
N MET A 13 -1.14 -10.87 -22.47
CA MET A 13 -1.80 -9.68 -21.91
C MET A 13 -2.63 -9.97 -20.65
N SER A 14 -3.29 -11.13 -20.58
CA SER A 14 -4.07 -11.54 -19.41
C SER A 14 -3.17 -11.91 -18.22
N GLN A 15 -2.04 -12.57 -18.47
CA GLN A 15 -1.02 -12.83 -17.45
C GLN A 15 -0.34 -11.54 -16.98
N LEU A 16 -0.05 -10.58 -17.87
CA LEU A 16 0.50 -9.29 -17.48
C LEU A 16 -0.48 -8.47 -16.64
N ARG A 17 -1.77 -8.44 -16.99
CA ARG A 17 -2.82 -7.82 -16.16
C ARG A 17 -2.92 -8.49 -14.79
N ALA A 18 -2.91 -9.82 -14.73
CA ALA A 18 -2.95 -10.54 -13.45
C ALA A 18 -1.71 -10.28 -12.60
N ALA A 19 -0.51 -10.23 -13.19
CA ALA A 19 0.73 -9.91 -12.50
C ALA A 19 0.75 -8.46 -11.98
N VAL A 20 0.31 -7.50 -12.79
CA VAL A 20 0.22 -6.08 -12.41
C VAL A 20 -0.82 -5.85 -11.32
N ILE A 21 -2.00 -6.48 -11.41
CA ILE A 21 -3.04 -6.41 -10.37
C ILE A 21 -2.56 -7.07 -9.07
N ASN A 22 -1.70 -8.09 -9.14
CA ASN A 22 -1.14 -8.73 -7.96
C ASN A 22 0.04 -7.98 -7.33
N HIS A 23 0.79 -7.15 -8.08
CA HIS A 23 1.94 -6.40 -7.56
C HIS A 23 1.66 -4.92 -7.22
N LEU A 24 0.68 -4.28 -7.86
CA LEU A 24 0.22 -2.94 -7.49
C LEU A 24 -0.20 -2.79 -6.02
N PRO A 25 -0.97 -3.72 -5.41
CA PRO A 25 -1.38 -3.57 -4.02
C PRO A 25 -0.17 -3.57 -3.09
N ASP A 26 0.83 -4.43 -3.31
CA ASP A 26 2.01 -4.52 -2.43
C ASP A 26 2.78 -3.20 -2.36
N SER A 27 3.02 -2.53 -3.50
CA SER A 27 3.73 -1.24 -3.51
C SER A 27 2.90 -0.10 -2.91
N VAL A 28 1.59 -0.05 -3.18
CA VAL A 28 0.72 0.99 -2.62
C VAL A 28 0.55 0.79 -1.12
N LEU A 29 0.37 -0.44 -0.65
CA LEU A 29 0.25 -0.77 0.77
C LEU A 29 1.55 -0.45 1.53
N LEU A 30 2.71 -0.74 0.92
CA LEU A 30 4.00 -0.37 1.50
C LEU A 30 4.17 1.14 1.61
N ASN A 31 3.77 1.90 0.58
CA ASN A 31 3.82 3.36 0.61
C ASN A 31 2.87 3.94 1.67
N VAL A 32 1.67 3.38 1.82
CA VAL A 32 0.70 3.78 2.85
C VAL A 32 1.24 3.48 4.25
N ALA A 33 1.80 2.29 4.47
CA ALA A 33 2.41 1.93 5.75
C ALA A 33 3.61 2.83 6.09
N THR A 34 4.49 3.07 5.11
CA THR A 34 5.66 3.95 5.28
C THR A 34 5.25 5.40 5.55
N GLY A 35 4.22 5.90 4.84
CA GLY A 35 3.64 7.21 5.10
C GLY A 35 3.04 7.33 6.50
N GLY A 36 2.36 6.28 6.98
CA GLY A 36 1.85 6.20 8.35
C GLY A 36 2.96 6.24 9.41
N VAL A 37 4.04 5.48 9.20
CA VAL A 37 5.24 5.51 10.08
C VAL A 37 5.83 6.92 10.13
N LEU A 38 6.05 7.54 8.97
CA LEU A 38 6.61 8.89 8.88
C LEU A 38 5.75 9.91 9.61
N LEU A 39 4.42 9.89 9.41
CA LEU A 39 3.51 10.80 10.10
C LEU A 39 3.50 10.58 11.62
N PHE A 40 3.55 9.32 12.07
CA PHE A 40 3.65 9.00 13.48
C PHE A 40 4.96 9.53 14.09
N VAL A 41 6.08 9.31 13.43
CA VAL A 41 7.40 9.81 13.85
C VAL A 41 7.42 11.33 13.89
N THR A 42 6.86 12.00 12.89
CA THR A 42 6.71 13.46 12.87
C THR A 42 5.86 13.96 14.04
N GLY A 43 4.72 13.30 14.33
CA GLY A 43 3.89 13.64 15.48
C GLY A 43 4.65 13.52 16.80
N TRP A 44 5.42 12.44 16.97
CA TRP A 44 6.27 12.25 18.15
C TRP A 44 7.37 13.31 18.27
N LEU A 45 8.03 13.67 17.17
CA LEU A 45 9.03 14.74 17.13
C LEU A 45 8.45 16.11 17.49
N LEU A 46 7.22 16.40 17.03
CA LEU A 46 6.51 17.65 17.37
C LEU A 46 6.14 17.70 18.86
N ASP A 47 5.72 16.57 19.43
CA ASP A 47 5.40 16.47 20.86
C ASP A 47 6.64 16.70 21.73
N VAL A 48 7.73 15.98 21.44
CA VAL A 48 8.97 16.00 22.22
C VAL A 48 9.77 17.30 22.02
N GLY A 49 9.76 17.86 20.81
CA GLY A 49 10.60 19.02 20.45
C GLY A 49 9.92 20.37 20.63
N PHE A 50 8.61 20.47 20.37
CA PHE A 50 7.90 21.74 20.29
C PHE A 50 6.76 21.87 21.32
N ASN A 51 6.43 20.79 22.05
CA ASN A 51 5.33 20.74 23.01
C ASN A 51 3.97 21.18 22.42
N GLU A 52 3.82 21.02 21.10
CA GLU A 52 2.60 21.33 20.36
C GLU A 52 1.68 20.11 20.36
N GLY A 53 1.10 19.82 21.53
CA GLY A 53 0.33 18.59 21.76
C GLY A 53 -0.86 18.40 20.80
N VAL A 54 -1.48 19.47 20.30
CA VAL A 54 -2.60 19.38 19.34
C VAL A 54 -2.11 18.88 17.98
N TRP A 55 -1.04 19.45 17.45
CA TRP A 55 -0.49 19.03 16.15
C TRP A 55 0.12 17.64 16.23
N ALA A 56 0.85 17.35 17.31
CA ALA A 56 1.36 16.00 17.58
C ALA A 56 0.24 14.95 17.59
N ALA A 57 -0.88 15.23 18.27
CA ALA A 57 -2.03 14.33 18.32
C ALA A 57 -2.67 14.14 16.94
N ILE A 58 -2.82 15.20 16.14
CA ILE A 58 -3.34 15.10 14.76
C ILE A 58 -2.45 14.19 13.93
N PHE A 59 -1.14 14.41 13.93
CA PHE A 59 -0.19 13.60 13.16
C PHE A 59 -0.15 12.14 13.62
N ALA A 60 -0.19 11.89 14.94
CA ALA A 60 -0.23 10.56 15.49
C ALA A 60 -1.52 9.81 15.13
N ALA A 61 -2.68 10.48 15.22
CA ALA A 61 -3.98 9.88 14.86
C ALA A 61 -4.03 9.51 13.37
N TRP A 62 -3.59 10.39 12.49
CA TRP A 62 -3.50 10.11 11.05
C TRP A 62 -2.46 9.02 10.73
N GLY A 63 -1.31 9.04 11.40
CA GLY A 63 -0.26 8.02 11.26
C GLY A 63 -0.76 6.62 11.63
N ILE A 64 -1.43 6.48 12.78
CA ILE A 64 -2.06 5.23 13.22
C ILE A 64 -3.16 4.81 12.25
N GLY A 65 -4.00 5.74 11.80
CA GLY A 65 -5.05 5.46 10.83
C GLY A 65 -4.51 4.88 9.53
N LEU A 66 -3.44 5.46 8.99
CA LEU A 66 -2.79 4.97 7.77
C LEU A 66 -2.07 3.64 7.98
N MET A 67 -1.41 3.43 9.12
CA MET A 67 -0.83 2.13 9.49
C MET A 67 -1.90 1.04 9.52
N LEU A 68 -3.02 1.28 10.21
CA LEU A 68 -4.13 0.33 10.31
C LEU A 68 -4.80 0.09 8.97
N ALA A 69 -4.98 1.14 8.17
CA ALA A 69 -5.52 0.98 6.82
C ALA A 69 -4.58 0.15 5.94
N GLY A 70 -3.29 0.42 5.95
CA GLY A 70 -2.30 -0.34 5.18
C GLY A 70 -2.20 -1.80 5.62
N VAL A 71 -1.94 -2.04 6.90
CA VAL A 71 -1.80 -3.40 7.46
C VAL A 71 -3.13 -4.16 7.39
N GLY A 72 -4.24 -3.50 7.71
CA GLY A 72 -5.57 -4.11 7.67
C GLY A 72 -5.99 -4.52 6.26
N SER A 73 -5.71 -3.66 5.27
CA SER A 73 -5.98 -3.99 3.86
C SER A 73 -5.11 -5.14 3.38
N TYR A 74 -3.82 -5.14 3.73
CA TYR A 74 -2.91 -6.23 3.40
C TYR A 74 -3.36 -7.56 4.03
N GLY A 75 -3.71 -7.53 5.32
CA GLY A 75 -4.23 -8.69 6.03
C GLY A 75 -5.56 -9.20 5.44
N ALA A 76 -6.46 -8.30 5.06
CA ALA A 76 -7.73 -8.66 4.43
C ALA A 76 -7.54 -9.30 3.04
N ILE A 77 -6.56 -8.82 2.25
CA ILE A 77 -6.19 -9.43 0.97
C ILE A 77 -5.57 -10.81 1.20
N TRP A 78 -4.66 -10.93 2.17
CA TRP A 78 -4.03 -12.20 2.52
C TRP A 78 -5.05 -13.25 2.97
N TRP A 79 -6.02 -12.87 3.80
CA TRP A 79 -7.08 -13.77 4.27
C TRP A 79 -8.01 -14.25 3.13
N ARG A 80 -8.13 -13.46 2.06
CA ARG A 80 -8.97 -13.82 0.89
C ARG A 80 -8.26 -14.71 -0.13
N ARG A 81 -6.95 -14.88 -0.05
CA ARG A 81 -6.19 -15.82 -0.89
C ARG A 81 -6.14 -17.19 -0.25
#